data_AF-A0A5N5EEX5-F1
#
_entry.id   AF-A0A5N5EEX5-F1
#
_cell.length_a   1.000
_cell.length_b   1.000
_cell.length_c   1.000
_cell.angle_alpha   90.00
_cell.angle_beta   90.00
_cell.angle_gamma   90.00
#
_symmetry.space_group_name_H-M   'P 1'
#
loop_
_entity.id
_entity.type
_entity.pdbx_description
1 polymer ?
#
loop_
_entity_poly.entity_id
_entity_poly.type
_entity_poly.pdbx_seq_one_letter_code
_entity_poly.pdbx_strand_id
1 'polypeptide(L)' 'MGVPTRINNREFVITFINSESAEDVAKAMNLTKQQVSMKAVYLRKLGVRLPKFMYRGKDRRLEIAQLNSLIEKHKKANK' A
#
# COMPACT_ATOMS: atom_id res chain seq x y z
N MET A 1 -17.94 -19.66 7.57
CA MET A 1 -17.85 -18.67 6.47
C MET A 1 -17.18 -17.43 7.01
N GLY A 2 -15.96 -17.12 6.55
CA GLY A 2 -15.17 -15.99 7.05
C GLY A 2 -15.77 -14.66 6.62
N VAL A 3 -15.86 -13.73 7.58
CA VAL A 3 -16.27 -12.34 7.36
C VAL A 3 -15.46 -11.77 6.20
N PRO A 4 -16.06 -11.10 5.19
CA PRO A 4 -15.27 -10.38 4.19
C PRO A 4 -14.54 -9.28 4.95
N THR A 5 -13.27 -9.51 5.25
CA THR A 5 -12.39 -8.50 5.85
C THR A 5 -12.45 -7.31 4.92
N ARG A 6 -13.15 -6.25 5.34
CA ARG A 6 -13.16 -4.95 4.67
C ARG A 6 -11.73 -4.47 4.66
N ILE A 7 -10.99 -4.82 3.60
CA ILE A 7 -9.60 -4.44 3.44
C ILE A 7 -9.56 -2.91 3.51
N ASN A 8 -8.96 -2.40 4.58
CA ASN A 8 -8.90 -0.98 4.85
C ASN A 8 -8.14 -0.29 3.70
N ASN A 9 -8.70 0.78 3.14
CA ASN A 9 -8.06 1.50 2.04
C ASN A 9 -6.68 2.03 2.44
N ARG A 10 -6.48 2.40 3.72
CA ARG A 10 -5.17 2.80 4.25
C ARG A 10 -4.15 1.67 4.17
N GLU A 11 -4.56 0.48 4.61
CA GLU A 11 -3.71 -0.72 4.58
C GLU A 11 -3.38 -1.12 3.13
N PHE A 12 -4.36 -1.06 2.23
CA PHE A 12 -4.12 -1.29 0.81
C PHE A 12 -3.12 -0.31 0.22
N VAL A 13 -3.25 0.99 0.50
CA VAL A 13 -2.35 2.02 -0.03
C VAL A 13 -0.93 1.85 0.52
N ILE A 14 -0.78 1.55 1.81
CA ILE A 14 0.52 1.29 2.44
C ILE A 14 1.17 0.06 1.80
N THR A 15 0.44 -1.05 1.71
CA THR A 15 0.93 -2.27 1.07
C THR A 15 1.29 -2.02 -0.39
N PHE A 16 0.43 -1.32 -1.13
CA PHE A 16 0.67 -0.98 -2.54
C PHE A 16 1.92 -0.13 -2.78
N ILE A 17 2.20 0.83 -1.89
CA ILE A 17 3.38 1.68 -1.99
C ILE A 17 4.66 0.94 -1.57
N ASN A 18 4.54 -0.01 -0.63
CA ASN A 18 5.66 -0.83 -0.16
C ASN A 18 5.92 -2.05 -1.04
N SER A 19 5.01 -2.40 -1.94
CA SER A 19 5.17 -3.50 -2.87
C SER A 19 5.83 -3.08 -4.17
N GLU A 20 6.64 -3.97 -4.74
CA GLU A 20 7.32 -3.73 -6.02
C GLU A 20 6.41 -4.00 -7.22
N SER A 21 5.40 -4.87 -7.05
CA SER A 21 4.46 -5.25 -8.09
C SER A 21 3.04 -5.44 -7.56
N ALA A 22 2.06 -5.37 -8.46
CA ALA A 22 0.66 -5.66 -8.15
C ALA A 22 0.44 -7.10 -7.64
N GLU A 23 1.35 -8.02 -8.00
CA GLU A 23 1.35 -9.41 -7.55
C GLU A 23 1.75 -9.56 -6.08
N ASP A 24 2.68 -8.72 -5.60
CA ASP A 24 3.05 -8.70 -4.18
C ASP A 24 1.91 -8.17 -3.32
N VAL A 25 1.22 -7.12 -3.79
CA VAL A 25 0.03 -6.60 -3.11
C VAL A 25 -1.08 -7.65 -3.07
N ALA A 26 -1.27 -8.39 -4.18
CA ALA A 26 -2.25 -9.46 -4.28
C ALA A 26 -1.97 -10.56 -3.24
N LYS A 27 -0.72 -11.03 -3.16
CA LYS A 27 -0.28 -12.02 -2.18
C LYS A 27 -0.42 -11.51 -0.73
N ALA A 28 0.03 -10.29 -0.46
CA ALA A 28 0.00 -9.71 0.89
C ALA A 28 -1.42 -9.51 1.43
N MET A 29 -2.39 -9.28 0.55
CA MET A 29 -3.76 -8.95 0.93
C MET A 29 -4.77 -10.06 0.62
N ASN A 30 -4.30 -11.25 0.21
CA ASN A 30 -5.14 -12.35 -0.27
C ASN A 30 -6.16 -11.89 -1.33
N LEU A 31 -5.70 -11.06 -2.26
CA LEU A 31 -6.46 -10.54 -3.38
C LEU A 31 -5.95 -11.12 -4.69
N THR A 32 -6.78 -11.07 -5.73
CA THR A 32 -6.32 -11.31 -7.10
C THR A 32 -5.64 -10.06 -7.68
N LYS A 33 -4.72 -10.26 -8.63
CA LYS A 33 -4.08 -9.15 -9.38
C LYS A 33 -5.12 -8.21 -10.00
N GLN A 34 -6.23 -8.77 -10.48
CA GLN A 34 -7.34 -8.00 -11.05
C GLN A 34 -8.02 -7.12 -9.98
N GLN A 35 -8.29 -7.66 -8.78
CA GLN A 35 -8.84 -6.89 -7.66
C GLN A 35 -7.90 -5.79 -7.20
N VAL A 36 -6.59 -6.04 -7.16
CA VAL A 36 -5.58 -5.01 -6.85
C VAL A 36 -5.62 -3.89 -7.89
N SER A 37 -5.64 -4.22 -9.18
CA SER A 37 -5.74 -3.22 -10.25
C SER A 37 -7.05 -2.42 -10.17
N MET A 38 -8.19 -3.09 -9.98
CA MET A 38 -9.49 -2.42 -9.85
C MET A 38 -9.51 -1.48 -8.65
N LYS A 39 -8.97 -1.92 -7.50
CA LYS A 39 -8.90 -1.11 -6.29
C LYS A 39 -7.93 0.05 -6.43
N ALA A 40 -6.79 -0.14 -7.09
CA ALA A 40 -5.85 0.93 -7.39
C ALA A 40 -6.46 1.97 -8.34
N VAL A 41 -7.19 1.55 -9.37
CA VAL A 41 -7.93 2.44 -10.27
C VAL A 41 -9.01 3.21 -9.51
N TYR A 42 -9.79 2.52 -8.67
CA TYR A 42 -10.81 3.15 -7.83
C TYR A 42 -10.21 4.20 -6.90
N LEU A 43 -9.12 3.88 -6.20
CA LEU A 43 -8.44 4.82 -5.31
C LEU A 43 -7.84 6.02 -6.07
N ARG A 44 -7.31 5.82 -7.28
CA ARG A 44 -6.87 6.93 -8.14
C ARG A 44 -8.04 7.82 -8.55
N LYS A 45 -9.23 7.26 -8.87
CA LYS A 45 -10.45 8.03 -9.15
C LYS A 45 -10.91 8.85 -7.93
N LEU A 46 -10.68 8.34 -6.72
CA LEU A 46 -10.90 9.07 -5.47
C LEU A 46 -9.81 10.11 -5.14
N GLY A 47 -8.81 10.30 -6.01
CA GLY A 47 -7.74 11.29 -5.82
C GLY A 47 -6.50 10.78 -5.08
N VAL A 48 -6.41 9.49 -4.73
CA VAL A 48 -5.24 8.92 -4.06
C VAL A 48 -4.08 8.78 -5.04
N ARG A 49 -2.94 9.40 -4.72
CA ARG A 49 -1.71 9.34 -5.52
C ARG A 49 -0.98 8.00 -5.33
N LEU A 50 -1.44 6.97 -6.03
CA LEU A 50 -0.74 5.69 -6.11
C LEU A 50 0.30 5.69 -7.24
N PRO A 51 1.58 5.33 -6.96
CA PRO A 51 2.56 5.14 -8.01
C PRO A 51 2.05 4.18 -9.09
N LYS A 52 2.55 4.34 -10.32
CA LYS A 52 2.53 3.22 -11.26
C LYS A 52 3.71 2.32 -10.90
N PHE A 53 3.53 1.01 -10.97
CA PHE A 53 4.63 0.05 -10.95
C PHE A 53 5.44 0.29 -12.25
N MET A 54 6.33 1.29 -12.24
CA MET A 54 7.23 1.57 -13.35
C MET A 54 8.44 0.67 -13.16
N TYR A 55 8.60 -0.25 -14.10
CA TYR A 55 9.77 -1.09 -14.26
C TYR A 55 10.99 -0.15 -14.38
N ARG A 56 11.91 -0.23 -13.41
CA ARG A 56 13.16 0.56 -13.28
C ARG A 56 13.01 1.98 -12.71
N GLY A 57 13.00 2.02 -11.38
CA GLY A 57 13.26 3.20 -10.57
C GLY A 57 13.41 2.82 -9.11
N LYS A 58 14.44 2.01 -8.80
CA LYS A 58 14.95 1.83 -7.44
C LYS A 58 15.31 3.21 -6.83
N ASP A 59 15.42 3.30 -5.51
CA ASP A 59 16.18 4.34 -4.78
C ASP A 59 15.51 5.61 -4.17
N ARG A 60 14.19 5.71 -3.90
CA ARG A 60 13.73 6.86 -3.05
C ARG A 60 12.46 6.73 -2.19
N ARG A 61 11.63 5.69 -2.38
CA ARG A 61 10.30 5.63 -1.73
C ARG A 61 10.28 4.80 -0.45
N LEU A 62 11.18 3.81 -0.34
CA LEU A 62 11.31 2.94 0.83
C LEU A 62 11.85 3.70 2.05
N GLU A 63 12.87 4.54 1.83
CA GLU A 63 13.53 5.27 2.92
C GLU A 63 12.60 6.27 3.63
N ILE A 64 11.74 6.97 2.89
CA ILE A 64 10.78 7.91 3.49
C ILE A 64 9.69 7.17 4.28
N ALA A 65 9.27 5.99 3.80
CA ALA A 65 8.27 5.17 4.49
C ALA A 65 8.80 4.61 5.82
N GLN A 66 10.08 4.21 5.86
CA GLN A 66 10.76 3.76 7.08
C GLN A 66 10.96 4.91 8.09
N LEU A 67 11.33 6.10 7.62
CA LEU A 67 11.51 7.28 8.46
C LEU A 67 10.20 7.74 9.13
N ASN A 68 9.10 7.82 8.39
CA ASN A 68 7.84 8.23 9.01
C ASN A 68 7.26 7.20 9.96
N SER A 69 7.47 5.90 9.72
CA SER A 69 7.04 4.85 10.64
C SER A 69 7.80 4.91 11.98
N LEU A 70 9.09 5.27 11.94
CA LEU A 70 9.91 5.54 13.13
C LEU A 70 9.40 6.76 13.92
N ILE A 71 9.00 7.84 13.23
CA ILE A 71 8.42 9.04 13.87
C ILE A 71 7.07 8.73 14.52
N GLU A 72 6.19 7.99 13.83
CA GLU A 72 4.88 7.57 14.38
C GLU A 72 5.03 6.69 15.62
N LYS A 73 6.02 5.79 15.68
CA LYS A 73 6.33 5.01 16.89
C LYS A 73 6.82 5.87 18.03
N HIS A 74 7.73 6.80 17.76
CA HIS A 74 8.32 7.64 18.80
C HIS A 74 7.33 8.65 19.40
N LYS A 75 6.43 9.23 18.59
CA LYS A 75 5.37 10.10 19.12
C LYS A 75 4.36 9.35 19.98
N LYS A 76 4.07 8.09 19.63
CA LYS A 76 3.15 7.25 20.42
C LYS A 76 3.74 6.80 21.75
N ALA A 77 5.06 6.66 21.84
CA ALA A 77 5.75 6.30 23.08
C ALA A 77 5.95 7.48 24.05
N ASN A 78 5.86 8.72 23.55
CA ASN A 78 6.01 9.95 24.34
C ASN A 78 4.66 10.63 24.67
N LYS A 79 3.55 9.89 24.64
CA LYS A 79 2.24 10.31 25.16
C LYS A 79 1.80 9.32 26.22
#